data_AF-A0A671DR12-F1
#
_entry.id   AF-A0A671DR12-F1
#
_cell.length_a   1.000
_cell.length_b   1.000
_cell.length_c   1.000
_cell.angle_alpha   90.00
_cell.angle_beta   90.00
_cell.angle_gamma   90.00
#
_symmetry.space_group_name_H-M   'P 1'
#
loop_
_entity.id
_entity.type
_entity.pdbx_description
1 polymer ?
#
loop_
_entity_poly.entity_id
_entity_poly.type
_entity_poly.pdbx_seq_one_letter_code
_entity_poly.pdbx_strand_id
1 'polypeptide(L)'
;PQNLFPLVSCESYPSEANFMAVGCLAHNFLPDNVKFSWDYQNTSKISTQAIKSFPSVLREGKYVATSQVFLPSAEVLEGTDQYVMCNVKHDNINRNVKVPIPVTEYVSPHVSIFVPSRDSFSSNSPRTSKLICQATGFSPRQISVSWFQDGKKVESGVTTDKVEAEAKGPGPLTFKVTSSLTITESNWLSQNMFTCHVEHNDLSFEKNVSSTCSSSDGITVFTIPPSFSDIFLTKMAKLSCLVTNLATYDSLTISWTRQNGEVLKTHVSITESHPNATFSATGDTTVCVEDWDSGDTFTCTVTHTDLPSPLKDTISKPKDVVKHMPSVYVMPPTREQLSLRESASITCLVKGFSPPDVLVQWMQRGQPLSPDTYVTSAPMPEPQTPDSYFVHSILTVSEENWSAGEPYTCVVVHEALPHTVTERTVDKSTGKPTLYNVSLVMSDTASTCP
;
A
#
# COMPACT_ATOMS: atom_id res chain seq x y z
N PRO A 1 -35.82 -20.90 -31.31
CA PRO A 1 -34.45 -20.31 -31.44
C PRO A 1 -33.35 -21.38 -31.38
N GLN A 2 -32.36 -21.29 -32.28
CA GLN A 2 -31.27 -22.29 -32.35
C GLN A 2 -30.35 -22.23 -31.12
N ASN A 3 -30.20 -21.06 -30.50
CA ASN A 3 -29.29 -20.83 -29.40
C ASN A 3 -29.89 -19.80 -28.42
N LEU A 4 -29.62 -20.01 -27.13
CA LEU A 4 -30.19 -19.28 -26.00
C LEU A 4 -29.08 -19.00 -25.00
N PHE A 5 -28.90 -17.74 -24.58
CA PHE A 5 -27.82 -17.34 -23.69
C PHE A 5 -28.33 -16.61 -22.44
N PRO A 6 -27.75 -16.87 -21.25
CA PRO A 6 -27.99 -16.06 -20.07
C PRO A 6 -27.26 -14.72 -20.18
N LEU A 7 -27.87 -13.65 -19.67
CA LEU A 7 -27.26 -12.33 -19.53
C LEU A 7 -27.28 -11.95 -18.05
N VAL A 8 -26.12 -11.56 -17.51
CA VAL A 8 -25.97 -11.06 -16.14
C VAL A 8 -25.54 -9.60 -16.24
N SER A 9 -26.17 -8.70 -15.47
CA SER A 9 -25.77 -7.29 -15.46
C SER A 9 -24.37 -7.16 -14.87
N CYS A 10 -23.48 -6.44 -15.57
CA CYS A 10 -22.15 -6.08 -15.07
C CYS A 10 -22.15 -4.78 -14.25
N GLU A 11 -23.26 -4.03 -14.28
CA GLU A 11 -23.44 -2.76 -13.58
C GLU A 11 -24.63 -2.86 -12.61
N SER A 12 -24.37 -2.62 -11.33
CA SER A 12 -25.39 -2.31 -10.34
C SER A 12 -25.76 -0.83 -10.46
N TYR A 13 -26.99 -0.54 -10.88
CA TYR A 13 -27.49 0.83 -10.98
C TYR A 13 -27.35 1.58 -9.64
N PRO A 14 -26.79 2.80 -9.63
CA PRO A 14 -26.83 3.66 -8.46
C PRO A 14 -28.19 4.37 -8.40
N SER A 15 -29.22 3.72 -7.86
CA SER A 15 -30.45 4.40 -7.42
C SER A 15 -31.45 3.41 -6.81
N GLU A 16 -31.75 3.56 -5.52
CA GLU A 16 -32.99 3.26 -4.75
C GLU A 16 -33.84 1.99 -5.03
N ALA A 17 -33.44 1.08 -5.91
CA ALA A 17 -34.20 -0.10 -6.26
C ALA A 17 -33.54 -1.35 -5.65
N ASN A 18 -34.21 -1.99 -4.68
CA ASN A 18 -33.86 -3.30 -4.11
C ASN A 18 -33.99 -4.45 -5.13
N PHE A 19 -33.65 -4.22 -6.40
CA PHE A 19 -33.89 -5.15 -7.49
C PHE A 19 -32.63 -5.38 -8.33
N MET A 20 -32.35 -6.65 -8.61
CA MET A 20 -31.32 -7.09 -9.54
C MET A 20 -31.94 -7.39 -10.90
N ALA A 21 -31.28 -6.98 -11.98
CA ALA A 21 -31.74 -7.30 -13.33
C ALA A 21 -30.92 -8.44 -13.94
N VAL A 22 -31.60 -9.51 -14.34
CA VAL A 22 -31.03 -10.63 -15.10
C VAL A 22 -31.75 -10.75 -16.43
N GLY A 23 -31.07 -11.26 -17.46
CA GLY A 23 -31.58 -11.28 -18.82
C GLY A 23 -31.30 -12.57 -19.57
N CYS A 24 -31.89 -12.66 -20.75
CA CYS A 24 -31.85 -13.84 -21.59
C CYS A 24 -31.94 -13.41 -23.06
N LEU A 25 -31.05 -13.95 -23.88
CA LEU A 25 -30.92 -13.62 -25.31
C LEU A 25 -31.31 -14.83 -26.15
N ALA A 26 -32.37 -14.68 -26.95
CA ALA A 26 -32.72 -15.61 -28.01
C ALA A 26 -32.14 -15.11 -29.32
N HIS A 27 -31.38 -15.95 -30.02
CA HIS A 27 -30.76 -15.56 -31.29
C HIS A 27 -30.99 -16.58 -32.39
N ASN A 28 -30.82 -16.12 -33.65
CA ASN A 28 -30.95 -16.92 -34.86
C ASN A 28 -32.30 -17.64 -34.96
N PHE A 29 -33.42 -16.89 -34.96
CA PHE A 29 -34.76 -17.44 -35.18
C PHE A 29 -35.51 -16.73 -36.32
N LEU A 30 -36.41 -17.46 -36.98
CA LEU A 30 -37.43 -16.99 -37.93
C LEU A 30 -38.62 -17.95 -37.81
N PRO A 31 -39.89 -17.47 -37.88
CA PRO A 31 -40.33 -16.08 -38.03
C PRO A 31 -40.27 -15.28 -36.71
N ASP A 32 -40.60 -13.99 -36.74
CA ASP A 32 -40.62 -13.11 -35.55
C ASP A 32 -41.86 -13.35 -34.66
N ASN A 33 -41.83 -14.42 -33.86
CA ASN A 33 -42.94 -14.79 -32.97
C ASN A 33 -42.49 -15.40 -31.63
N VAL A 34 -41.33 -14.95 -31.12
CA VAL A 34 -40.76 -15.44 -29.87
C VAL A 34 -41.51 -14.94 -28.65
N LYS A 35 -41.70 -15.79 -27.63
CA LYS A 35 -42.28 -15.44 -26.33
C LYS A 35 -41.36 -15.86 -25.19
N PHE A 36 -41.12 -14.95 -24.25
CA PHE A 36 -40.32 -15.18 -23.05
C PHE A 36 -41.22 -15.39 -21.83
N SER A 37 -40.80 -16.28 -20.93
CA SER A 37 -41.40 -16.53 -19.62
C SER A 37 -40.32 -16.93 -18.62
N TRP A 38 -40.49 -16.58 -17.36
CA TRP A 38 -39.47 -16.77 -16.33
C TRP A 38 -40.05 -17.47 -15.10
N ASP A 39 -39.30 -18.43 -14.55
CA ASP A 39 -39.70 -19.20 -13.36
C ASP A 39 -38.56 -19.25 -12.33
N TYR A 40 -38.90 -19.16 -11.05
CA TYR A 40 -37.99 -19.48 -9.94
C TYR A 40 -37.85 -20.99 -9.80
N GLN A 41 -36.61 -21.51 -9.77
CA GLN A 41 -36.20 -22.91 -9.49
C GLN A 41 -37.27 -23.99 -9.78
N ASN A 42 -37.91 -23.88 -10.95
CA ASN A 42 -38.93 -24.80 -11.50
C ASN A 42 -40.27 -24.96 -10.73
N THR A 43 -40.65 -24.05 -9.83
CA THR A 43 -41.89 -24.17 -9.03
C THR A 43 -42.79 -22.93 -9.01
N SER A 44 -42.28 -21.73 -9.29
CA SER A 44 -43.05 -20.48 -9.18
C SER A 44 -42.87 -19.56 -10.40
N LYS A 45 -43.95 -19.21 -11.09
CA LYS A 45 -43.91 -18.25 -12.22
C LYS A 45 -43.63 -16.84 -11.72
N ILE A 46 -42.69 -16.13 -12.36
CA ILE A 46 -42.43 -14.72 -12.07
C ILE A 46 -43.54 -13.87 -12.70
N SER A 47 -44.01 -12.86 -11.95
CA SER A 47 -45.06 -11.94 -12.42
C SER A 47 -44.66 -11.29 -13.74
N THR A 48 -45.58 -11.24 -14.70
CA THR A 48 -45.36 -10.64 -16.02
C THR A 48 -45.04 -9.15 -15.97
N GLN A 49 -45.38 -8.46 -14.87
CA GLN A 49 -45.07 -7.06 -14.64
C GLN A 49 -43.57 -6.81 -14.34
N ALA A 50 -42.86 -7.83 -13.86
CA ALA A 50 -41.42 -7.76 -13.59
C ALA A 50 -40.56 -8.09 -14.83
N ILE A 51 -41.20 -8.53 -15.92
CA ILE A 51 -40.53 -8.96 -17.16
C ILE A 51 -40.57 -7.83 -18.18
N LYS A 52 -39.40 -7.37 -18.61
CA LYS A 52 -39.22 -6.41 -19.71
C LYS A 52 -38.68 -7.14 -20.94
N SER A 53 -39.54 -7.31 -21.94
CA SER A 53 -39.14 -7.88 -23.24
C SER A 53 -38.88 -6.76 -24.25
N PHE A 54 -37.74 -6.83 -24.93
CA PHE A 54 -37.35 -5.85 -25.93
C PHE A 54 -37.77 -6.32 -27.33
N PRO A 55 -38.07 -5.40 -28.27
CA PRO A 55 -38.48 -5.75 -29.62
C PRO A 55 -37.40 -6.54 -30.36
N SER A 56 -37.81 -7.50 -31.19
CA SER A 56 -36.91 -8.30 -32.01
C SER A 56 -36.19 -7.44 -33.05
N VAL A 57 -34.91 -7.68 -33.26
CA VAL A 57 -34.07 -7.00 -34.24
C VAL A 57 -33.61 -8.00 -35.29
N LEU A 58 -33.77 -7.65 -36.57
CA LEU A 58 -33.27 -8.44 -37.69
C LEU A 58 -31.78 -8.14 -37.90
N ARG A 59 -30.92 -9.15 -37.72
CA ARG A 59 -29.48 -9.08 -38.05
C ARG A 59 -29.11 -10.27 -38.92
N GLU A 60 -28.38 -10.00 -40.01
CA GLU A 60 -27.85 -11.04 -40.90
C GLU A 60 -28.92 -12.03 -41.41
N GLY A 61 -30.14 -11.52 -41.67
CA GLY A 61 -31.25 -12.32 -42.19
C GLY A 61 -31.98 -13.18 -41.15
N LYS A 62 -31.64 -13.11 -39.85
CA LYS A 62 -32.35 -13.80 -38.75
C LYS A 62 -32.69 -12.82 -37.61
N TYR A 63 -33.71 -13.15 -36.81
CA TYR A 63 -34.10 -12.31 -35.67
C TYR A 63 -33.31 -12.63 -34.40
N VAL A 64 -33.15 -11.60 -33.58
CA VAL A 64 -32.56 -11.62 -32.23
C VAL A 64 -33.49 -10.86 -31.29
N ALA A 65 -33.76 -11.42 -30.11
CA ALA A 65 -34.62 -10.79 -29.09
C ALA A 65 -34.06 -11.02 -27.69
N THR A 66 -34.31 -10.04 -26.81
CA THR A 66 -33.87 -10.09 -25.40
C THR A 66 -35.05 -9.90 -24.46
N SER A 67 -34.98 -10.57 -23.32
CA SER A 67 -35.88 -10.36 -22.19
C SER A 67 -35.06 -10.17 -20.93
N GLN A 68 -35.51 -9.27 -20.07
CA GLN A 68 -34.93 -8.93 -18.79
C GLN A 68 -36.00 -9.10 -17.72
N VAL A 69 -35.61 -9.56 -16.54
CA VAL A 69 -36.49 -9.65 -15.37
C VAL A 69 -35.83 -8.96 -14.18
N PHE A 70 -36.62 -8.19 -13.43
CA PHE A 70 -36.20 -7.56 -12.18
C PHE A 70 -36.57 -8.49 -11.02
N LEU A 71 -35.55 -9.03 -10.35
CA LEU A 71 -35.68 -9.87 -9.17
C LEU A 71 -35.45 -9.02 -7.92
N PRO A 72 -36.07 -9.32 -6.77
CA PRO A 72 -35.65 -8.76 -5.48
C PRO A 72 -34.14 -9.00 -5.24
N SER A 73 -33.49 -8.18 -4.42
CA SER A 73 -32.06 -8.33 -4.10
C SER A 73 -31.74 -9.77 -3.66
N ALA A 74 -30.52 -10.24 -3.98
CA ALA A 74 -30.05 -11.58 -3.61
C ALA A 74 -30.11 -11.84 -2.09
N GLU A 75 -30.26 -10.79 -1.29
CA GLU A 75 -30.49 -10.81 0.16
C GLU A 75 -31.79 -11.52 0.58
N VAL A 76 -32.80 -11.64 -0.30
CA VAL A 76 -34.08 -12.34 -0.01
C VAL A 76 -34.03 -13.83 -0.41
N LEU A 77 -32.98 -14.24 -1.13
CA LEU A 77 -32.88 -15.53 -1.78
C LEU A 77 -31.87 -16.40 -1.02
N GLU A 78 -32.33 -17.06 0.05
CA GLU A 78 -31.53 -17.98 0.87
C GLU A 78 -31.05 -19.19 0.04
N GLY A 79 -29.77 -19.22 -0.35
CA GLY A 79 -29.13 -20.39 -0.94
C GLY A 79 -27.95 -20.07 -1.85
N THR A 80 -26.85 -20.79 -1.69
CA THR A 80 -25.59 -20.58 -2.42
C THR A 80 -25.60 -21.09 -3.88
N ASP A 81 -26.76 -21.49 -4.41
CA ASP A 81 -26.89 -22.09 -5.76
C ASP A 81 -28.21 -21.70 -6.47
N GLN A 82 -28.64 -20.45 -6.28
CA GLN A 82 -29.89 -19.96 -6.86
C GLN A 82 -29.75 -19.51 -8.31
N TYR A 83 -30.64 -20.02 -9.16
CA TYR A 83 -30.76 -19.67 -10.58
C TYR A 83 -32.23 -19.42 -10.93
N VAL A 84 -32.49 -18.56 -11.90
CA VAL A 84 -33.81 -18.42 -12.52
C VAL A 84 -33.83 -19.09 -13.88
N MET A 85 -34.97 -19.66 -14.24
CA MET A 85 -35.17 -20.32 -15.53
C MET A 85 -35.76 -19.33 -16.52
N CYS A 86 -35.03 -19.02 -17.60
CA CYS A 86 -35.59 -18.34 -18.76
C CYS A 86 -36.14 -19.37 -19.73
N ASN A 87 -37.44 -19.32 -20.00
CA ASN A 87 -38.14 -20.18 -20.94
C ASN A 87 -38.54 -19.38 -22.19
N VAL A 88 -38.13 -19.86 -23.35
CA VAL A 88 -38.38 -19.25 -24.65
C VAL A 88 -39.20 -20.19 -25.52
N LYS A 89 -40.39 -19.72 -25.93
CA LYS A 89 -41.26 -20.40 -26.88
C LYS A 89 -41.17 -19.72 -28.24
N HIS A 90 -40.86 -20.49 -29.27
CA HIS A 90 -40.78 -20.05 -30.66
C HIS A 90 -41.45 -21.14 -31.52
N ASP A 91 -42.59 -20.81 -32.13
CA ASP A 91 -43.51 -21.80 -32.73
C ASP A 91 -43.86 -22.96 -31.77
N ASN A 92 -43.52 -24.19 -32.16
CA ASN A 92 -43.72 -25.43 -31.41
C ASN A 92 -42.48 -25.83 -30.59
N ILE A 93 -41.42 -25.01 -30.58
CA ILE A 93 -40.16 -25.30 -29.91
C ILE A 93 -40.10 -24.50 -28.60
N ASN A 94 -39.99 -25.21 -27.49
CA ASN A 94 -39.67 -24.65 -26.19
C ASN A 94 -38.21 -24.92 -25.87
N ARG A 95 -37.47 -23.89 -25.46
CA ARG A 95 -36.13 -24.02 -24.89
C ARG A 95 -36.05 -23.27 -23.58
N ASN A 96 -35.22 -23.77 -22.68
CA ASN A 96 -34.98 -23.14 -21.41
C ASN A 96 -33.47 -23.00 -21.14
N VAL A 97 -33.09 -21.98 -20.37
CA VAL A 97 -31.71 -21.77 -19.93
C VAL A 97 -31.70 -21.39 -18.46
N LYS A 98 -30.72 -21.94 -17.73
CA LYS A 98 -30.44 -21.54 -16.35
C LYS A 98 -29.66 -20.23 -16.38
N VAL A 99 -30.19 -19.20 -15.74
CA VAL A 99 -29.50 -17.92 -15.56
C VAL A 99 -29.01 -17.86 -14.11
N PRO A 100 -27.69 -17.92 -13.87
CA PRO A 100 -27.14 -17.89 -12.51
C PRO A 100 -27.40 -16.51 -11.89
N ILE A 101 -27.74 -16.49 -10.60
CA ILE A 101 -27.80 -15.26 -9.82
C ILE A 101 -26.37 -14.98 -9.31
N PRO A 102 -25.81 -13.79 -9.53
CA PRO A 102 -24.49 -13.45 -9.02
C PRO A 102 -24.47 -13.48 -7.49
N VAL A 103 -23.60 -14.32 -6.92
CA VAL A 103 -23.33 -14.38 -5.49
C VAL A 103 -22.53 -13.15 -5.10
N THR A 104 -23.01 -12.35 -4.16
CA THR A 104 -22.22 -11.26 -3.57
C THR A 104 -21.13 -11.87 -2.71
N GLU A 105 -19.88 -11.57 -3.03
CA GLU A 105 -18.71 -11.96 -2.23
C GLU A 105 -18.84 -11.40 -0.81
N TYR A 106 -18.68 -12.27 0.19
CA TYR A 106 -18.78 -11.92 1.61
C TYR A 106 -17.46 -11.31 2.07
N VAL A 107 -17.53 -10.11 2.63
CA VAL A 107 -16.37 -9.43 3.20
C VAL A 107 -16.75 -8.91 4.58
N SER A 108 -15.99 -9.31 5.60
CA SER A 108 -16.20 -8.87 6.98
C SER A 108 -15.78 -7.41 7.18
N PRO A 109 -16.47 -6.65 8.06
CA PRO A 109 -16.13 -5.26 8.33
C PRO A 109 -14.80 -5.10 9.05
N HIS A 110 -14.05 -4.07 8.65
CA HIS A 110 -12.98 -3.52 9.47
C HIS A 110 -13.55 -2.48 10.43
N VAL A 111 -13.55 -2.77 11.73
CA VAL A 111 -14.12 -1.90 12.77
C VAL A 111 -13.03 -1.09 13.46
N SER A 112 -13.15 0.23 13.38
CA SER A 112 -12.29 1.22 14.02
C SER A 112 -13.11 2.11 14.95
N ILE A 113 -12.50 2.57 16.04
CA ILE A 113 -13.12 3.49 16.99
C ILE A 113 -12.18 4.67 17.25
N PHE A 114 -12.70 5.88 17.12
CA PHE A 114 -11.99 7.13 17.29
C PHE A 114 -12.47 7.83 18.55
N VAL A 115 -11.50 8.20 19.40
CA VAL A 115 -11.75 8.90 20.67
C VAL A 115 -11.66 10.42 20.48
N PRO A 116 -12.40 11.20 21.26
CA PRO A 116 -12.34 12.66 21.20
C PRO A 116 -10.96 13.17 21.63
N SER A 117 -10.45 14.20 20.93
CA SER A 117 -9.27 14.93 21.40
C SER A 117 -9.59 15.71 22.67
N ARG A 118 -8.56 16.01 23.48
CA ARG A 118 -8.72 16.69 24.78
C ARG A 118 -9.42 18.06 24.66
N ASP A 119 -9.26 18.74 23.53
CA ASP A 119 -9.85 20.07 23.27
C ASP A 119 -11.22 20.01 22.55
N SER A 120 -11.72 18.81 22.22
CA SER A 120 -12.97 18.63 21.47
C SER A 120 -14.25 18.67 22.33
N PHE A 121 -14.12 18.79 23.65
CA PHE A 121 -15.28 18.88 24.54
C PHE A 121 -15.96 20.24 24.43
N SER A 122 -17.30 20.23 24.36
CA SER A 122 -18.09 21.45 24.27
C SER A 122 -17.82 22.41 25.44
N SER A 123 -17.80 23.71 25.19
CA SER A 123 -17.62 24.73 26.24
C SER A 123 -18.82 24.88 27.19
N ASN A 124 -19.95 24.23 26.86
CA ASN A 124 -21.17 24.27 27.64
C ASN A 124 -21.11 23.29 28.81
N SER A 125 -21.86 23.55 29.89
CA SER A 125 -21.97 22.64 31.03
C SER A 125 -23.30 21.87 30.97
N PRO A 126 -23.29 20.52 30.95
CA PRO A 126 -22.12 19.63 31.02
C PRO A 126 -21.33 19.57 29.72
N ARG A 127 -19.99 19.45 29.84
CA ARG A 127 -19.05 19.32 28.71
C ARG A 127 -19.21 17.96 28.05
N THR A 128 -19.51 17.94 26.75
CA THR A 128 -19.78 16.72 25.98
C THR A 128 -18.89 16.62 24.76
N SER A 129 -18.50 15.40 24.38
CA SER A 129 -17.85 15.11 23.10
C SER A 129 -18.41 13.81 22.50
N LYS A 130 -17.89 13.37 21.35
CA LYS A 130 -18.40 12.19 20.62
C LYS A 130 -17.31 11.15 20.40
N LEU A 131 -17.62 9.89 20.71
CA LEU A 131 -16.89 8.72 20.22
C LEU A 131 -17.42 8.37 18.83
N ILE A 132 -16.55 8.00 17.89
CA ILE A 132 -16.94 7.66 16.51
C ILE A 132 -16.50 6.23 16.23
N CYS A 133 -17.44 5.34 15.97
CA CYS A 133 -17.18 3.99 15.50
C CYS A 133 -17.45 3.90 14.00
N GLN A 134 -16.51 3.32 13.26
CA GLN A 134 -16.55 3.23 11.82
C GLN A 134 -16.32 1.78 11.41
N ALA A 135 -17.28 1.21 10.66
CA ALA A 135 -17.14 -0.08 10.02
C ALA A 135 -17.02 0.13 8.50
N THR A 136 -15.95 -0.37 7.89
CA THR A 136 -15.64 -0.20 6.46
C THR A 136 -15.38 -1.52 5.77
N GLY A 137 -15.46 -1.54 4.44
CA GLY A 137 -15.03 -2.67 3.62
C GLY A 137 -15.92 -3.89 3.69
N PHE A 138 -17.16 -3.78 4.20
CA PHE A 138 -18.02 -4.95 4.38
C PHE A 138 -18.99 -5.17 3.22
N SER A 139 -19.41 -6.42 3.05
CA SER A 139 -20.45 -6.84 2.10
C SER A 139 -21.11 -8.12 2.65
N PRO A 140 -22.45 -8.22 2.74
CA PRO A 140 -23.49 -7.35 2.16
C PRO A 140 -23.80 -6.09 2.98
N ARG A 141 -24.73 -5.23 2.51
CA ARG A 141 -25.06 -3.91 3.08
C ARG A 141 -25.67 -3.96 4.49
N GLN A 142 -26.33 -5.05 4.84
CA GLN A 142 -27.03 -5.21 6.12
C GLN A 142 -26.02 -5.32 7.28
N ILE A 143 -26.07 -4.38 8.22
CA ILE A 143 -25.18 -4.33 9.39
C ILE A 143 -25.91 -3.69 10.58
N SER A 144 -25.58 -4.11 11.79
CA SER A 144 -26.10 -3.54 13.04
C SER A 144 -24.95 -2.99 13.88
N VAL A 145 -25.07 -1.76 14.38
CA VAL A 145 -24.07 -1.11 15.23
C VAL A 145 -24.72 -0.70 16.54
N SER A 146 -24.13 -1.08 17.66
CA SER A 146 -24.62 -0.80 19.00
C SER A 146 -23.48 -0.40 19.93
N TRP A 147 -23.82 0.32 20.99
CA TRP A 147 -22.86 0.82 21.97
C TRP A 147 -23.13 0.25 23.36
N PHE A 148 -22.07 -0.05 24.09
CA PHE A 148 -22.13 -0.47 25.49
C PHE A 148 -21.22 0.41 26.35
N GLN A 149 -21.64 0.68 27.57
CA GLN A 149 -20.84 1.32 28.60
C GLN A 149 -20.77 0.36 29.79
N ASP A 150 -19.56 -0.08 30.15
CA ASP A 150 -19.30 -1.05 31.22
C ASP A 150 -20.18 -2.31 31.11
N GLY A 151 -20.34 -2.81 29.88
CA GLY A 151 -21.16 -3.98 29.56
C GLY A 151 -22.67 -3.75 29.50
N LYS A 152 -23.16 -2.52 29.73
CA LYS A 152 -24.58 -2.16 29.61
C LYS A 152 -24.87 -1.45 28.30
N LYS A 153 -25.88 -1.90 27.57
CA LYS A 153 -26.27 -1.30 26.29
C LYS A 153 -26.72 0.15 26.48
N VAL A 154 -26.20 1.06 25.66
CA VAL A 154 -26.51 2.49 25.67
C VAL A 154 -27.23 2.87 24.38
N GLU A 155 -28.41 3.47 24.52
CA GLU A 155 -29.19 4.00 23.39
C GLU A 155 -29.27 5.53 23.40
N SER A 156 -28.99 6.17 24.55
CA SER A 156 -28.99 7.62 24.68
C SER A 156 -27.75 8.24 24.06
N GLY A 157 -27.93 9.28 23.23
CA GLY A 157 -26.82 10.01 22.61
C GLY A 157 -26.12 9.27 21.45
N VAL A 158 -26.68 8.13 21.00
CA VAL A 158 -26.20 7.37 19.84
C VAL A 158 -26.81 7.94 18.56
N THR A 159 -25.98 8.16 17.54
CA THR A 159 -26.41 8.55 16.20
C THR A 159 -25.66 7.70 15.19
N THR A 160 -26.38 6.84 14.47
CA THR A 160 -25.83 5.98 13.41
C THR A 160 -26.23 6.54 12.05
N ASP A 161 -25.23 6.79 11.21
CA ASP A 161 -25.42 7.29 9.85
C ASP A 161 -25.97 6.20 8.93
N LYS A 162 -26.47 6.60 7.75
CA LYS A 162 -26.94 5.65 6.74
C LYS A 162 -25.75 4.88 6.17
N VAL A 163 -25.98 3.62 5.79
CA VAL A 163 -24.95 2.80 5.13
C VAL A 163 -24.69 3.34 3.72
N GLU A 164 -23.43 3.71 3.47
CA GLU A 164 -22.90 4.27 2.23
C GLU A 164 -22.11 3.21 1.45
N ALA A 165 -22.06 3.36 0.12
CA ALA A 165 -21.27 2.49 -0.74
C ALA A 165 -19.86 3.06 -0.94
N GLU A 166 -18.83 2.22 -0.78
CA GLU A 166 -17.42 2.55 -0.99
C GLU A 166 -17.02 2.18 -2.43
N ALA A 167 -16.98 3.17 -3.32
CA ALA A 167 -16.57 2.98 -4.71
C ALA A 167 -15.15 3.53 -4.94
N LYS A 168 -14.12 2.67 -4.81
CA LYS A 168 -12.77 2.96 -5.31
C LYS A 168 -12.08 1.70 -5.84
N GLY A 169 -11.89 1.65 -7.16
CA GLY A 169 -11.04 0.67 -7.85
C GLY A 169 -11.80 -0.50 -8.52
N PRO A 170 -11.09 -1.37 -9.26
CA PRO A 170 -11.65 -2.52 -9.98
C PRO A 170 -12.05 -3.71 -9.08
N GLY A 171 -12.50 -3.45 -7.84
CA GLY A 171 -12.85 -4.46 -6.84
C GLY A 171 -14.35 -4.63 -6.58
N PRO A 172 -14.76 -5.60 -5.74
CA PRO A 172 -16.16 -5.81 -5.35
C PRO A 172 -16.72 -4.59 -4.60
N LEU A 173 -18.02 -4.32 -4.80
CA LEU A 173 -18.73 -3.24 -4.11
C LEU A 173 -18.74 -3.50 -2.59
N THR A 174 -18.15 -2.59 -1.82
CA THR A 174 -18.11 -2.64 -0.36
C THR A 174 -18.89 -1.48 0.24
N PHE A 175 -19.27 -1.61 1.51
CA PHE A 175 -20.08 -0.64 2.23
C PHE A 175 -19.38 -0.11 3.48
N LYS A 176 -19.84 1.05 3.93
CA LYS A 176 -19.37 1.74 5.12
C LYS A 176 -20.53 2.26 5.95
N VAL A 177 -20.38 2.21 7.27
CA VAL A 177 -21.29 2.83 8.23
C VAL A 177 -20.49 3.49 9.34
N THR A 178 -20.98 4.64 9.81
CA THR A 178 -20.40 5.36 10.94
C THR A 178 -21.47 5.55 12.01
N SER A 179 -21.12 5.29 13.26
CA SER A 179 -21.97 5.53 14.43
C SER A 179 -21.22 6.39 15.43
N SER A 180 -21.91 7.34 16.05
CA SER A 180 -21.34 8.23 17.05
C SER A 180 -22.09 8.12 18.37
N LEU A 181 -21.35 8.10 19.48
CA LEU A 181 -21.90 8.11 20.84
C LEU A 181 -21.48 9.40 21.55
N THR A 182 -22.46 10.18 22.01
CA THR A 182 -22.23 11.39 22.79
C THR A 182 -21.92 11.03 24.24
N ILE A 183 -20.75 11.45 24.72
CA ILE A 183 -20.25 11.19 26.08
C ILE A 183 -19.99 12.50 26.82
N THR A 184 -20.08 12.48 28.15
CA THR A 184 -19.71 13.61 29.01
C THR A 184 -18.24 13.48 29.46
N GLU A 185 -17.58 14.61 29.71
CA GLU A 185 -16.19 14.64 30.21
C GLU A 185 -16.05 13.87 31.53
N SER A 186 -17.02 13.99 32.44
CA SER A 186 -17.02 13.28 33.72
C SER A 186 -17.14 11.76 33.56
N ASN A 187 -17.97 11.28 32.62
CA ASN A 187 -18.10 9.85 32.34
C ASN A 187 -16.89 9.31 31.56
N TRP A 188 -16.23 10.13 30.76
CA TRP A 188 -15.01 9.73 30.07
C TRP A 188 -13.84 9.58 31.05
N LEU A 189 -13.54 10.62 31.83
CA LEU A 189 -12.40 10.67 32.76
C LEU A 189 -12.52 9.70 33.95
N SER A 190 -13.70 9.15 34.21
CA SER A 190 -13.92 8.12 35.25
C SER A 190 -13.48 6.71 34.85
N GLN A 191 -12.76 6.56 33.73
CA GLN A 191 -12.23 5.30 33.21
C GLN A 191 -13.29 4.28 32.77
N ASN A 192 -14.54 4.71 32.57
CA ASN A 192 -15.59 3.84 32.04
C ASN A 192 -15.19 3.26 30.67
N MET A 193 -15.50 1.99 30.45
CA MET A 193 -15.19 1.29 29.22
C MET A 193 -16.36 1.39 28.25
N PHE A 194 -16.13 2.05 27.11
CA PHE A 194 -17.09 2.15 26.01
C PHE A 194 -16.76 1.12 24.95
N THR A 195 -17.74 0.33 24.54
CA THR A 195 -17.58 -0.72 23.52
C THR A 195 -18.47 -0.40 22.33
N CYS A 196 -17.88 -0.34 21.13
CA CYS A 196 -18.64 -0.41 19.90
C CYS A 196 -18.78 -1.87 19.49
N HIS A 197 -20.03 -2.34 19.38
CA HIS A 197 -20.39 -3.69 18.99
C HIS A 197 -21.07 -3.67 17.63
N VAL A 198 -20.46 -4.33 16.65
CA VAL A 198 -20.92 -4.40 15.28
C VAL A 198 -21.29 -5.85 14.96
N GLU A 199 -22.52 -6.07 14.54
CA GLU A 199 -22.99 -7.38 14.06
C GLU A 199 -23.16 -7.35 12.55
N HIS A 200 -22.50 -8.27 11.88
CA HIS A 200 -22.55 -8.43 10.43
C HIS A 200 -22.60 -9.92 10.08
N ASN A 201 -23.70 -10.36 9.48
CA ASN A 201 -23.91 -11.73 9.03
C ASN A 201 -23.61 -12.79 10.11
N ASP A 202 -24.26 -12.63 11.28
CA ASP A 202 -24.11 -13.49 12.47
C ASP A 202 -22.70 -13.53 13.10
N LEU A 203 -21.78 -12.67 12.65
CA LEU A 203 -20.50 -12.42 13.30
C LEU A 203 -20.53 -11.11 14.09
N SER A 204 -19.96 -11.13 15.29
CA SER A 204 -19.80 -9.96 16.15
C SER A 204 -18.37 -9.44 16.15
N PHE A 205 -18.23 -8.12 16.05
CA PHE A 205 -16.97 -7.39 16.07
C PHE A 205 -17.05 -6.31 17.14
N GLU A 206 -16.20 -6.39 18.15
CA GLU A 206 -16.19 -5.48 19.29
C GLU A 206 -14.89 -4.68 19.35
N LYS A 207 -15.00 -3.39 19.65
CA LYS A 207 -13.86 -2.51 19.95
C LYS A 207 -14.13 -1.71 21.21
N ASN A 208 -13.19 -1.81 22.16
CA ASN A 208 -13.30 -1.22 23.49
C ASN A 208 -12.37 0.00 23.59
N VAL A 209 -12.86 1.09 24.19
CA VAL A 209 -12.10 2.30 24.49
C VAL A 209 -12.40 2.80 25.89
N SER A 210 -11.41 3.41 26.51
CA SER A 210 -11.49 4.06 27.81
C SER A 210 -10.68 5.35 27.74
N SER A 211 -10.85 6.24 28.73
CA SER A 211 -9.94 7.38 28.91
C SER A 211 -8.53 6.97 29.32
N THR A 212 -8.34 5.73 29.77
CA THR A 212 -7.02 5.12 29.74
C THR A 212 -6.70 4.79 28.29
N CYS A 213 -5.71 5.50 27.73
CA CYS A 213 -5.15 5.22 26.41
C CYS A 213 -4.81 3.73 26.30
N SER A 214 -5.73 2.93 25.76
CA SER A 214 -5.53 1.52 25.46
C SER A 214 -5.43 1.44 23.95
N SER A 215 -4.17 1.41 23.48
CA SER A 215 -3.72 1.22 22.10
C SER A 215 -4.13 2.30 21.09
N SER A 216 -3.55 3.50 21.19
CA SER A 216 -2.71 3.90 20.05
C SER A 216 -1.45 3.04 20.13
N ASP A 217 -0.91 2.54 19.02
CA ASP A 217 0.43 1.95 19.04
C ASP A 217 1.32 2.78 19.98
N GLY A 218 1.86 2.15 21.02
CA GLY A 218 2.63 2.85 22.05
C GLY A 218 3.79 3.61 21.41
N ILE A 219 4.49 4.45 22.18
CA ILE A 219 5.72 5.08 21.70
C ILE A 219 6.62 3.98 21.14
N THR A 220 6.92 4.07 19.85
CA THR A 220 7.72 3.09 19.11
C THR A 220 9.09 3.68 18.85
N VAL A 221 10.10 2.83 18.92
CA VAL A 221 11.51 3.20 18.77
C VAL A 221 12.11 2.33 17.67
N PHE A 222 12.77 2.97 16.72
CA PHE A 222 13.44 2.33 15.60
C PHE A 222 14.86 2.86 15.48
N THR A 223 15.84 1.99 15.50
CA THR A 223 17.21 2.30 15.12
C THR A 223 17.39 2.19 13.61
N ILE A 224 17.98 3.22 13.03
CA ILE A 224 18.23 3.34 11.59
C ILE A 224 19.74 3.21 11.37
N PRO A 225 20.19 2.27 10.52
CA PRO A 225 21.60 2.10 10.22
C PRO A 225 22.17 3.32 9.48
N PRO A 226 23.48 3.55 9.58
CA PRO A 226 24.15 4.61 8.86
C PRO A 226 24.07 4.35 7.36
N SER A 227 23.91 5.40 6.57
CA SER A 227 23.97 5.29 5.11
C SER A 227 25.39 4.95 4.67
N PHE A 228 25.53 3.93 3.81
CA PHE A 228 26.81 3.58 3.21
C PHE A 228 27.43 4.75 2.44
N SER A 229 26.62 5.56 1.73
CA SER A 229 27.12 6.74 1.01
C SER A 229 27.75 7.75 1.97
N ASP A 230 27.11 7.98 3.11
CA ASP A 230 27.53 9.00 4.08
C ASP A 230 28.78 8.54 4.80
N ILE A 231 28.86 7.25 5.16
CA ILE A 231 30.08 6.63 5.69
C ILE A 231 31.23 6.78 4.69
N PHE A 232 30.98 6.46 3.41
CA PHE A 232 32.02 6.51 2.40
C PHE A 232 32.59 7.93 2.23
N LEU A 233 31.71 8.94 2.22
CA LEU A 233 32.06 10.35 2.02
C LEU A 233 32.66 11.02 3.26
N THR A 234 32.10 10.77 4.45
CA THR A 234 32.47 11.47 5.69
C THR A 234 33.43 10.69 6.58
N LYS A 235 33.62 9.39 6.31
CA LYS A 235 34.34 8.42 7.16
C LYS A 235 33.77 8.29 8.57
N MET A 236 32.51 8.69 8.75
CA MET A 236 31.79 8.60 10.02
C MET A 236 30.45 7.90 9.83
N ALA A 237 30.08 7.05 10.78
CA ALA A 237 28.80 6.38 10.80
C ALA A 237 27.80 7.18 11.64
N LYS A 238 26.79 7.75 10.98
CA LYS A 238 25.67 8.43 11.64
C LYS A 238 24.59 7.41 12.02
N LEU A 239 24.40 7.17 13.31
CA LEU A 239 23.35 6.32 13.84
C LEU A 239 22.15 7.18 14.22
N SER A 240 20.96 6.80 13.77
CA SER A 240 19.73 7.55 14.02
C SER A 240 18.73 6.70 14.79
N CYS A 241 18.15 7.25 15.84
CA CYS A 241 17.09 6.60 16.62
C CYS A 241 15.80 7.38 16.44
N LEU A 242 14.88 6.82 15.65
CA LEU A 242 13.58 7.42 15.35
C LEU A 242 12.55 6.96 16.38
N VAL A 243 11.94 7.92 17.05
CA VAL A 243 10.87 7.72 18.02
C VAL A 243 9.57 8.29 17.45
N THR A 244 8.54 7.45 17.35
CA THR A 244 7.23 7.82 16.79
C THR A 244 6.11 7.64 17.82
N ASN A 245 4.93 8.20 17.53
CA ASN A 245 3.74 8.17 18.39
C ASN A 245 3.91 8.88 19.74
N LEU A 246 4.70 9.96 19.77
CA LEU A 246 4.86 10.78 20.98
C LEU A 246 3.65 11.72 21.15
N ALA A 247 3.05 11.72 22.34
CA ALA A 247 2.00 12.66 22.70
C ALA A 247 2.56 14.03 23.09
N THR A 248 3.72 14.06 23.75
CA THR A 248 4.45 15.27 24.16
C THR A 248 5.95 15.07 23.97
N TYR A 249 6.73 16.15 24.01
CA TYR A 249 8.20 16.12 23.91
C TYR A 249 8.91 16.57 25.19
N ASP A 250 8.21 17.19 26.14
CA ASP A 250 8.81 17.84 27.33
C ASP A 250 9.59 16.88 28.24
N SER A 251 9.20 15.60 28.26
CA SER A 251 9.84 14.57 29.10
C SER A 251 10.69 13.57 28.32
N LEU A 252 10.86 13.79 27.02
CA LEU A 252 11.57 12.88 26.15
C LEU A 252 13.08 12.99 26.38
N THR A 253 13.72 11.86 26.65
CA THR A 253 15.19 11.75 26.63
C THR A 253 15.58 10.61 25.72
N ILE A 254 16.46 10.89 24.75
CA ILE A 254 17.05 9.90 23.86
C ILE A 254 18.55 9.89 24.10
N SER A 255 19.10 8.72 24.42
CA SER A 255 20.52 8.53 24.70
C SER A 255 21.08 7.34 23.93
N TRP A 256 22.31 7.45 23.48
CA TRP A 256 23.03 6.37 22.81
C TRP A 256 24.11 5.83 23.73
N THR A 257 24.23 4.51 23.79
CA THR A 257 25.25 3.82 24.59
C THR A 257 25.93 2.75 23.76
N ARG A 258 27.25 2.63 23.89
CA ARG A 258 28.03 1.56 23.26
C ARG A 258 28.01 0.31 24.12
N GLN A 259 28.35 -0.84 23.55
CA GLN A 259 28.41 -2.14 24.24
C GLN A 259 29.28 -2.15 25.51
N ASN A 260 30.31 -1.30 25.57
CA ASN A 260 31.20 -1.12 26.74
C ASN A 260 30.58 -0.25 27.86
N GLY A 261 29.37 0.29 27.68
CA GLY A 261 28.69 1.17 28.62
C GLY A 261 29.02 2.66 28.48
N GLU A 262 29.82 3.04 27.49
CA GLU A 262 30.16 4.43 27.19
C GLU A 262 28.94 5.17 26.60
N VAL A 263 28.66 6.38 27.12
CA VAL A 263 27.56 7.22 26.64
C VAL A 263 28.06 8.10 25.49
N LEU A 264 27.39 8.00 24.35
CA LEU A 264 27.72 8.79 23.17
C LEU A 264 27.01 10.14 23.17
N LYS A 265 27.60 11.13 22.51
CA LYS A 265 26.98 12.45 22.34
C LYS A 265 25.80 12.32 21.38
N THR A 266 24.59 12.53 21.89
CA THR A 266 23.35 12.48 21.10
C THR A 266 22.84 13.88 20.80
N HIS A 267 22.56 14.16 19.54
CA HIS A 267 21.82 15.33 19.11
C HIS A 267 20.36 14.96 18.88
N VAL A 268 19.45 15.56 19.65
CA VAL A 268 18.01 15.29 19.54
C VAL A 268 17.35 16.35 18.68
N SER A 269 16.69 15.90 17.61
CA SER A 269 15.92 16.73 16.69
C SER A 269 14.45 16.34 16.78
N ILE A 270 13.55 17.30 17.00
CA ILE A 270 12.10 17.06 17.04
C ILE A 270 11.52 17.44 15.67
N THR A 271 10.76 16.53 15.06
CA THR A 271 10.06 16.77 13.78
C THR A 271 8.58 16.99 14.04
N GLU A 272 8.03 18.07 13.49
CA GLU A 272 6.68 18.53 13.83
C GLU A 272 5.55 17.70 13.20
N SER A 273 4.52 17.48 14.04
CA SER A 273 3.11 17.16 13.77
C SER A 273 2.81 16.26 12.56
N HIS A 274 2.59 14.97 12.85
CA HIS A 274 1.86 14.10 11.94
C HIS A 274 0.38 14.52 11.90
N PRO A 275 -0.36 14.22 10.81
CA PRO A 275 -1.81 14.46 10.72
C PRO A 275 -2.61 13.85 11.88
N ASN A 276 -2.02 12.88 12.57
CA ASN A 276 -2.57 12.18 13.73
C ASN A 276 -2.32 12.91 15.06
N ALA A 277 -1.83 14.15 15.04
CA ALA A 277 -1.49 14.97 16.21
C ALA A 277 -0.42 14.35 17.14
N THR A 278 0.42 13.44 16.60
CA THR A 278 1.58 12.88 17.28
C THR A 278 2.88 13.50 16.78
N PHE A 279 3.88 13.53 17.65
CA PHE A 279 5.22 14.02 17.36
C PHE A 279 6.15 12.87 17.02
N SER A 280 7.24 13.18 16.34
CA SER A 280 8.37 12.26 16.19
C SER A 280 9.66 12.98 16.52
N ALA A 281 10.59 12.22 17.07
CA ALA A 281 11.88 12.74 17.47
C ALA A 281 12.97 11.79 17.01
N THR A 282 14.08 12.36 16.57
CA THR A 282 15.24 11.61 16.11
C THR A 282 16.42 11.94 17.00
N GLY A 283 16.98 10.94 17.66
CA GLY A 283 18.25 11.04 18.37
C GLY A 283 19.40 10.56 17.49
N ASP A 284 20.19 11.49 16.98
CA ASP A 284 21.33 11.22 16.11
C ASP A 284 22.63 11.17 16.92
N THR A 285 23.48 10.19 16.64
CA THR A 285 24.87 10.16 17.13
C THR A 285 25.82 9.79 16.00
N THR A 286 27.09 10.12 16.16
CA THR A 286 28.14 9.88 15.16
C THR A 286 29.25 9.07 15.78
N VAL A 287 29.64 7.97 15.12
CA VAL A 287 30.70 7.08 15.55
C VAL A 287 31.73 6.87 14.43
N CYS A 288 32.92 6.39 14.77
CA CYS A 288 33.96 6.10 13.79
C CYS A 288 33.56 4.89 12.92
N VAL A 289 33.99 4.87 11.66
CA VAL A 289 33.67 3.78 10.74
C VAL A 289 34.27 2.46 11.19
N GLU A 290 35.45 2.48 11.80
CA GLU A 290 36.14 1.29 12.32
C GLU A 290 35.34 0.61 13.43
N ASP A 291 34.72 1.41 14.29
CA ASP A 291 33.86 0.93 15.37
C ASP A 291 32.61 0.25 14.80
N TRP A 292 31.96 0.88 13.82
CA TRP A 292 30.81 0.30 13.12
C TRP A 292 31.17 -0.99 12.36
N ASP A 293 32.28 -0.98 11.63
CA ASP A 293 32.73 -2.11 10.80
C ASP A 293 33.26 -3.30 11.62
N SER A 294 33.75 -3.06 12.84
CA SER A 294 34.07 -4.13 13.80
C SER A 294 32.83 -4.90 14.28
N GLY A 295 31.64 -4.35 13.99
CA GLY A 295 30.33 -4.84 14.40
C GLY A 295 30.09 -4.68 15.89
N ASP A 296 30.51 -3.53 16.43
CA ASP A 296 30.10 -3.09 17.76
C ASP A 296 28.60 -2.87 17.83
N THR A 297 28.05 -3.10 19.02
CA THR A 297 26.61 -2.91 19.28
C THR A 297 26.36 -1.56 19.93
N PHE A 298 25.42 -0.82 19.37
CA PHE A 298 24.98 0.49 19.86
C PHE A 298 23.52 0.38 20.30
N THR A 299 23.23 0.84 21.51
CA THR A 299 21.89 0.79 22.10
C THR A 299 21.34 2.20 22.22
N CYS A 300 20.22 2.46 21.54
CA CYS A 300 19.41 3.64 21.78
C CYS A 300 18.50 3.37 22.97
N THR A 301 18.54 4.24 23.98
CA THR A 301 17.63 4.20 25.15
C THR A 301 16.75 5.44 25.15
N VAL A 302 15.44 5.23 25.18
CA VAL A 302 14.40 6.26 25.15
C VAL A 302 13.60 6.21 26.44
N THR A 303 13.49 7.36 27.11
CA THR A 303 12.65 7.53 28.30
C THR A 303 11.62 8.62 28.07
N HIS A 304 10.40 8.39 28.56
CA HIS A 304 9.28 9.33 28.47
C HIS A 304 8.32 9.08 29.65
N THR A 305 7.57 10.09 30.10
CA THR A 305 6.58 9.92 31.20
C THR A 305 5.50 8.89 30.89
N ASP A 306 5.18 8.73 29.61
CA ASP A 306 4.14 7.80 29.15
C ASP A 306 4.67 6.37 29.00
N LEU A 307 5.96 6.14 29.28
CA LEU A 307 6.59 4.83 29.27
C LEU A 307 6.78 4.31 30.70
N PRO A 308 6.24 3.13 31.06
CA PRO A 308 6.44 2.55 32.39
C PRO A 308 7.89 2.11 32.63
N SER A 309 8.64 1.84 31.56
CA SER A 309 10.07 1.53 31.58
C SER A 309 10.76 2.08 30.34
N PRO A 310 12.06 2.43 30.42
CA PRO A 310 12.83 2.87 29.25
C PRO A 310 12.75 1.87 28.09
N LEU A 311 12.42 2.35 26.90
CA LEU A 311 12.50 1.54 25.68
C LEU A 311 13.94 1.51 25.19
N LYS A 312 14.38 0.34 24.73
CA LYS A 312 15.71 0.14 24.21
C LYS A 312 15.63 -0.56 22.87
N ASP A 313 16.37 -0.06 21.90
CA ASP A 313 16.56 -0.69 20.61
C ASP A 313 18.05 -0.70 20.25
N THR A 314 18.50 -1.76 19.60
CA THR A 314 19.93 -2.04 19.41
C THR A 314 20.26 -2.21 17.94
N ILE A 315 21.39 -1.66 17.53
CA ILE A 315 21.89 -1.74 16.16
C ILE A 315 23.37 -2.09 16.11
N SER A 316 23.76 -2.90 15.14
CA SER A 316 25.13 -3.31 14.87
C SER A 316 25.27 -3.72 13.41
N LYS A 317 26.47 -3.61 12.83
CA LYS A 317 26.73 -4.13 11.48
C LYS A 317 26.63 -5.68 11.47
N PRO A 318 25.87 -6.29 10.55
CA PRO A 318 25.82 -7.75 10.40
C PRO A 318 27.20 -8.34 10.07
N LYS A 319 27.63 -9.37 10.81
CA LYS A 319 28.99 -9.97 10.68
C LYS A 319 29.08 -11.11 9.66
N ASP A 320 27.99 -11.84 9.43
CA ASP A 320 27.98 -13.08 8.63
C ASP A 320 27.55 -12.89 7.16
N VAL A 321 27.70 -11.68 6.61
CA VAL A 321 27.30 -11.41 5.22
C VAL A 321 28.42 -11.79 4.27
N VAL A 322 28.17 -12.76 3.39
CA VAL A 322 29.10 -13.16 2.34
C VAL A 322 29.21 -12.03 1.33
N LYS A 323 30.42 -11.50 1.17
CA LYS A 323 30.68 -10.36 0.30
C LYS A 323 30.89 -10.81 -1.14
N HIS A 324 30.12 -10.23 -2.06
CA HIS A 324 30.25 -10.45 -3.50
C HIS A 324 30.51 -9.13 -4.22
N MET A 325 31.49 -9.12 -5.12
CA MET A 325 31.89 -7.93 -5.87
C MET A 325 30.90 -7.63 -7.01
N PRO A 326 30.52 -6.36 -7.22
CA PRO A 326 29.64 -5.98 -8.32
C PRO A 326 30.31 -6.17 -9.69
N SER A 327 29.52 -6.69 -10.62
CA SER A 327 29.80 -6.63 -12.05
C SER A 327 29.07 -5.42 -12.65
N VAL A 328 29.83 -4.51 -13.25
CA VAL A 328 29.31 -3.26 -13.83
C VAL A 328 29.30 -3.34 -15.35
N TYR A 329 28.12 -3.10 -15.93
CA TYR A 329 27.88 -3.07 -17.36
C TYR A 329 27.27 -1.72 -17.74
N VAL A 330 27.88 -1.01 -18.67
CA VAL A 330 27.35 0.27 -19.16
C VAL A 330 26.89 0.09 -20.60
N MET A 331 25.62 0.40 -20.84
CA MET A 331 24.94 0.25 -22.12
C MET A 331 24.74 1.63 -22.75
N PRO A 332 25.22 1.84 -23.98
CA PRO A 332 25.02 3.09 -24.70
C PRO A 332 23.53 3.28 -25.08
N PRO A 333 23.12 4.50 -25.46
CA PRO A 333 21.77 4.74 -25.95
C PRO A 333 21.44 3.91 -27.18
N THR A 334 20.17 3.52 -27.31
CA THR A 334 19.69 2.79 -28.49
C THR A 334 19.65 3.70 -29.71
N ARG A 335 19.75 3.12 -30.92
CA ARG A 335 19.74 3.88 -32.17
C ARG A 335 18.39 4.57 -32.41
N GLU A 336 17.32 3.95 -31.95
CA GLU A 336 15.95 4.46 -32.02
C GLU A 336 15.84 5.74 -31.18
N GLN A 337 16.42 5.76 -29.98
CA GLN A 337 16.40 6.93 -29.12
C GLN A 337 17.21 8.10 -29.70
N LEU A 338 18.37 7.82 -30.29
CA LEU A 338 19.19 8.84 -30.96
C LEU A 338 18.52 9.41 -32.23
N SER A 339 17.63 8.64 -32.86
CA SER A 339 16.89 9.08 -34.04
C SER A 339 15.83 10.15 -33.73
N LEU A 340 15.38 10.24 -32.48
CA LEU A 340 14.41 11.24 -32.02
C LEU A 340 15.03 12.63 -31.83
N ARG A 341 16.37 12.75 -31.78
CA ARG A 341 17.12 14.02 -31.65
C ARG A 341 16.73 14.90 -30.45
N GLU A 342 16.19 14.30 -29.40
CA GLU A 342 15.82 14.99 -28.17
C GLU A 342 16.84 14.71 -27.06
N SER A 343 16.69 13.56 -26.40
CA SER A 343 17.57 13.10 -25.32
C SER A 343 17.84 11.61 -25.46
N ALA A 344 19.03 11.21 -25.02
CA ALA A 344 19.53 9.85 -25.07
C ALA A 344 19.72 9.33 -23.64
N SER A 345 19.59 8.02 -23.42
CA SER A 345 19.73 7.41 -22.09
C SER A 345 20.91 6.45 -22.08
N ILE A 346 21.78 6.60 -21.09
CA ILE A 346 22.88 5.68 -20.83
C ILE A 346 22.51 4.89 -19.59
N THR A 347 22.56 3.56 -19.68
CA THR A 347 22.17 2.68 -18.57
C THR A 347 23.39 2.00 -17.98
N CYS A 348 23.58 2.13 -16.67
CA CYS A 348 24.57 1.39 -15.89
C CYS A 348 23.85 0.29 -15.09
N LEU A 349 24.09 -0.96 -15.46
CA LEU A 349 23.63 -2.15 -14.75
C LEU A 349 24.74 -2.65 -13.83
N VAL A 350 24.46 -2.69 -12.54
CA VAL A 350 25.35 -3.24 -11.52
C VAL A 350 24.67 -4.48 -10.96
N LYS A 351 25.30 -5.65 -11.03
CA LYS A 351 24.70 -6.91 -10.56
C LYS A 351 25.73 -7.83 -9.92
N GLY A 352 25.27 -8.85 -9.20
CA GLY A 352 26.16 -9.86 -8.63
C GLY A 352 26.83 -9.43 -7.32
N PHE A 353 26.32 -8.39 -6.65
CA PHE A 353 26.95 -7.85 -5.45
C PHE A 353 26.18 -8.17 -4.19
N SER A 354 26.89 -8.21 -3.07
CA SER A 354 26.36 -8.39 -1.74
C SER A 354 27.35 -7.83 -0.73
N PRO A 355 26.94 -7.07 0.30
CA PRO A 355 25.56 -6.71 0.73
C PRO A 355 24.80 -5.76 -0.22
N PRO A 356 23.51 -5.43 0.04
CA PRO A 356 22.72 -4.57 -0.85
C PRO A 356 23.19 -3.11 -0.91
N ASP A 357 24.01 -2.64 0.03
CA ASP A 357 24.45 -1.26 0.10
C ASP A 357 25.45 -0.93 -1.02
N VAL A 358 25.02 -0.10 -1.97
CA VAL A 358 25.82 0.34 -3.13
C VAL A 358 25.58 1.82 -3.42
N LEU A 359 26.63 2.53 -3.80
CA LEU A 359 26.54 3.91 -4.28
C LEU A 359 26.92 3.96 -5.76
N VAL A 360 26.06 4.56 -6.59
CA VAL A 360 26.31 4.75 -8.02
C VAL A 360 26.33 6.24 -8.32
N GLN A 361 27.40 6.69 -8.97
CA GLN A 361 27.62 8.08 -9.32
C GLN A 361 28.06 8.18 -10.78
N TRP A 362 27.55 9.19 -11.49
CA TRP A 362 27.98 9.47 -12.86
C TRP A 362 29.00 10.59 -12.91
N MET A 363 29.99 10.43 -13.79
CA MET A 363 30.98 11.46 -14.10
C MET A 363 31.01 11.77 -15.60
N GLN A 364 31.28 13.03 -15.92
CA GLN A 364 31.57 13.51 -17.27
C GLN A 364 32.91 14.25 -17.24
N ARG A 365 33.86 13.84 -18.09
CA ARG A 365 35.22 14.42 -18.14
C ARG A 365 35.94 14.48 -16.78
N GLY A 366 35.72 13.47 -15.93
CA GLY A 366 36.30 13.39 -14.58
C GLY A 366 35.64 14.30 -13.54
N GLN A 367 34.55 14.98 -13.88
CA GLN A 367 33.76 15.76 -12.92
C GLN A 367 32.44 15.05 -12.59
N PRO A 368 31.98 15.09 -11.33
CA PRO A 368 30.72 14.47 -10.94
C PRO A 368 29.53 15.21 -11.56
N LEU A 369 28.59 14.45 -12.13
CA LEU A 369 27.33 14.98 -12.64
C LEU A 369 26.34 15.23 -11.52
N SER A 370 25.43 16.19 -11.75
CA SER A 370 24.35 16.50 -10.79
C SER A 370 23.45 15.28 -10.57
N PRO A 371 23.08 14.95 -9.32
CA PRO A 371 22.13 13.86 -9.02
C PRO A 371 20.81 13.97 -9.78
N ASP A 372 20.36 15.18 -10.15
CA ASP A 372 19.11 15.39 -10.90
C ASP A 372 19.15 14.87 -12.35
N THR A 373 20.34 14.54 -12.86
CA THR A 373 20.54 14.10 -14.26
C THR A 373 20.39 12.59 -14.44
N TYR A 374 20.42 11.82 -13.35
CA TYR A 374 20.32 10.37 -13.38
C TYR A 374 19.43 9.83 -12.26
N VAL A 375 18.85 8.65 -12.49
CA VAL A 375 18.03 7.95 -11.50
C VAL A 375 18.63 6.59 -11.25
N THR A 376 18.90 6.27 -9.97
CA THR A 376 19.39 4.96 -9.54
C THR A 376 18.29 4.24 -8.77
N SER A 377 18.00 2.99 -9.14
CA SER A 377 17.01 2.17 -8.45
C SER A 377 17.48 1.73 -7.07
N ALA A 378 16.54 1.44 -6.18
CA ALA A 378 16.87 0.71 -4.96
C ALA A 378 17.46 -0.69 -5.27
N PRO A 379 18.35 -1.23 -4.41
CA PRO A 379 18.87 -2.59 -4.56
C PRO A 379 17.75 -3.64 -4.57
N MET A 380 17.72 -4.48 -5.59
CA MET A 380 16.74 -5.55 -5.73
C MET A 380 17.43 -6.92 -5.71
N PRO A 381 16.86 -7.94 -5.05
CA PRO A 381 17.39 -9.30 -5.10
C PRO A 381 17.42 -9.86 -6.53
N GLU A 382 18.50 -10.53 -6.90
CA GLU A 382 18.65 -11.12 -8.23
C GLU A 382 17.91 -12.48 -8.30
N PRO A 383 17.02 -12.71 -9.29
CA PRO A 383 16.15 -13.89 -9.31
C PRO A 383 16.86 -15.25 -9.39
N GLN A 384 18.10 -15.28 -9.91
CA GLN A 384 18.84 -16.52 -10.22
C GLN A 384 19.99 -16.79 -9.26
N THR A 385 20.28 -15.86 -8.35
CA THR A 385 21.47 -15.85 -7.49
C THR A 385 21.02 -15.42 -6.10
N PRO A 386 20.74 -16.37 -5.19
CA PRO A 386 20.36 -16.04 -3.83
C PRO A 386 21.44 -15.18 -3.16
N ASP A 387 21.02 -14.26 -2.31
CA ASP A 387 21.87 -13.31 -1.58
C ASP A 387 22.70 -12.35 -2.45
N SER A 388 22.38 -12.25 -3.75
CA SER A 388 22.93 -11.28 -4.70
C SER A 388 21.89 -10.20 -5.01
N TYR A 389 22.38 -8.97 -5.22
CA TYR A 389 21.58 -7.81 -5.55
C TYR A 389 21.99 -7.21 -6.89
N PHE A 390 21.07 -6.46 -7.48
CA PHE A 390 21.33 -5.63 -8.65
C PHE A 390 20.68 -4.25 -8.51
N VAL A 391 21.27 -3.26 -9.18
CA VAL A 391 20.71 -1.91 -9.37
C VAL A 391 20.88 -1.47 -10.81
N HIS A 392 19.98 -0.61 -11.27
CA HIS A 392 20.13 0.12 -12.52
C HIS A 392 20.22 1.61 -12.25
N SER A 393 21.17 2.27 -12.90
CA SER A 393 21.25 3.73 -12.94
C SER A 393 21.10 4.20 -14.38
N ILE A 394 20.16 5.12 -14.61
CA ILE A 394 19.85 5.65 -15.95
C ILE A 394 20.22 7.13 -15.96
N LEU A 395 21.21 7.49 -16.78
CA LEU A 395 21.63 8.86 -17.01
C LEU A 395 20.96 9.41 -18.27
N THR A 396 20.37 10.60 -18.17
CA THR A 396 19.85 11.34 -19.32
C THR A 396 20.93 12.26 -19.88
N VAL A 397 21.22 12.15 -21.17
CA VAL A 397 22.21 12.98 -21.87
C VAL A 397 21.59 13.63 -23.11
N SER A 398 22.14 14.77 -23.56
CA SER A 398 21.71 15.38 -24.82
C SER A 398 22.27 14.61 -26.02
N GLU A 399 21.50 14.58 -27.12
CA GLU A 399 21.98 13.97 -28.38
C GLU A 399 23.25 14.67 -28.87
N GLU A 400 23.33 15.99 -28.74
CA GLU A 400 24.50 16.78 -29.15
C GLU A 400 25.78 16.34 -28.43
N ASN A 401 25.74 16.22 -27.09
CA ASN A 401 26.90 15.81 -26.31
C ASN A 401 27.28 14.36 -26.61
N TRP A 402 26.30 13.47 -26.73
CA TRP A 402 26.58 12.09 -27.12
C TRP A 402 27.20 12.00 -28.53
N SER A 403 26.65 12.76 -29.49
CA SER A 403 27.12 12.78 -30.88
C SER A 403 28.50 13.41 -31.04
N ALA A 404 28.85 14.35 -30.16
CA ALA A 404 30.19 14.92 -30.05
C ALA A 404 31.25 13.91 -29.54
N GLY A 405 30.82 12.75 -29.02
CA GLY A 405 31.72 11.71 -28.51
C GLY A 405 32.14 11.95 -27.06
N GLU A 406 31.32 12.66 -26.28
CA GLU A 406 31.60 12.90 -24.87
C GLU A 406 31.61 11.60 -24.05
N PRO A 407 32.65 11.38 -23.21
CA PRO A 407 32.73 10.20 -22.37
C PRO A 407 31.94 10.37 -21.07
N TYR A 408 31.14 9.35 -20.75
CA TYR A 408 30.35 9.24 -19.52
C TYR A 408 30.82 8.03 -18.73
N THR A 409 31.11 8.22 -17.45
CA THR A 409 31.65 7.17 -16.58
C THR A 409 30.67 6.86 -15.47
N CYS A 410 30.26 5.60 -15.37
CA CYS A 410 29.52 5.07 -14.22
C CYS A 410 30.52 4.60 -13.16
N VAL A 411 30.56 5.29 -12.04
CA VAL A 411 31.36 4.95 -10.85
C VAL A 411 30.46 4.22 -9.87
N VAL A 412 30.92 3.06 -9.42
CA VAL A 412 30.21 2.19 -8.49
C VAL A 412 31.08 1.99 -7.26
N VAL A 413 30.53 2.32 -6.12
CA VAL A 413 31.18 2.19 -4.81
C VAL A 413 30.47 1.09 -4.03
N HIS A 414 31.22 0.09 -3.55
CA HIS A 414 30.70 -1.08 -2.85
C HIS A 414 31.78 -1.71 -1.97
N GLU A 415 31.45 -2.16 -0.76
CA GLU A 415 32.43 -2.63 0.23
C GLU A 415 33.18 -3.92 -0.15
N ALA A 416 32.62 -4.74 -1.04
CA ALA A 416 33.29 -5.95 -1.53
C ALA A 416 34.36 -5.70 -2.60
N LEU A 417 34.59 -4.43 -3.00
CA LEU A 417 35.58 -4.09 -4.03
C LEU A 417 36.98 -3.85 -3.42
N PRO A 418 38.07 -4.15 -4.16
CA PRO A 418 39.45 -4.05 -3.66
C PRO A 418 39.90 -2.66 -3.18
N HIS A 419 39.17 -1.60 -3.53
CA HIS A 419 39.36 -0.23 -3.02
C HIS A 419 38.01 0.46 -2.80
N THR A 420 36.97 -0.33 -2.52
CA THR A 420 35.57 0.10 -2.43
C THR A 420 34.99 0.74 -3.70
N VAL A 421 35.73 0.88 -4.80
CA VAL A 421 35.30 1.58 -6.02
C VAL A 421 35.67 0.79 -7.27
N THR A 422 34.81 0.84 -8.29
CA THR A 422 35.05 0.39 -9.67
C THR A 422 34.34 1.33 -10.62
N GLU A 423 34.83 1.48 -11.85
CA GLU A 423 34.19 2.35 -12.83
C GLU A 423 34.17 1.76 -14.24
N ARG A 424 33.21 2.21 -15.04
CA ARG A 424 33.07 1.86 -16.46
C ARG A 424 32.69 3.09 -17.26
N THR A 425 33.46 3.38 -18.30
CA THR A 425 33.24 4.51 -19.19
C THR A 425 32.59 4.05 -20.49
N VAL A 426 31.68 4.86 -21.01
CA VAL A 426 31.07 4.70 -22.32
C VAL A 426 31.06 6.05 -23.06
N ASP A 427 31.22 5.97 -24.36
CA ASP A 427 31.19 7.07 -25.31
C ASP A 427 30.65 6.53 -26.65
N LYS A 428 30.55 7.40 -27.65
CA LYS A 428 30.07 7.03 -28.99
C LYS A 428 30.93 5.95 -29.67
N SER A 429 32.22 5.84 -29.33
CA SER A 429 33.18 4.92 -29.96
C SER A 429 33.19 3.52 -29.33
N THR A 430 32.98 3.44 -28.01
CA THR A 430 32.87 2.23 -27.19
C THR A 430 31.54 1.50 -27.36
N GLY A 431 30.59 2.09 -28.09
CA GLY A 431 29.51 1.36 -28.77
C GLY A 431 30.00 0.30 -29.78
N LYS A 432 31.31 0.21 -30.01
CA LYS A 432 32.03 -0.97 -30.52
C LYS A 432 32.85 -1.60 -29.38
N PRO A 433 32.71 -2.90 -29.11
CA PRO A 433 33.25 -3.52 -27.91
C PRO A 433 34.77 -3.48 -27.89
N THR A 434 35.38 -2.75 -26.95
CA THR A 434 36.80 -2.92 -26.62
C THR A 434 37.02 -2.83 -25.11
N LEU A 435 37.66 -3.86 -24.58
CA LEU A 435 38.11 -4.02 -23.19
C LEU A 435 39.42 -3.25 -23.00
N TYR A 436 39.44 -2.23 -22.14
CA TYR A 436 40.68 -1.77 -21.53
C TYR A 436 40.49 -1.57 -20.03
N ASN A 437 41.41 -2.15 -19.26
CA ASN A 437 41.52 -2.05 -17.82
C ASN A 437 42.50 -0.91 -17.53
N VAL A 438 42.06 0.16 -16.87
CA VAL A 438 42.95 1.21 -16.37
C VAL A 438 42.76 1.30 -14.87
N SER A 439 43.79 0.92 -14.13
CA SER A 439 43.91 1.11 -12.69
C SER A 439 44.47 2.51 -12.42
N LEU A 440 43.72 3.35 -11.69
CA LEU A 440 44.21 4.60 -11.13
C LEU A 440 44.61 4.37 -9.67
N VAL A 441 45.84 4.72 -9.31
CA VAL A 441 46.33 4.74 -7.93
C VAL A 441 46.03 6.12 -7.36
N MET A 442 45.28 6.20 -6.26
CA MET A 442 45.17 7.41 -5.45
C MET A 442 45.83 7.18 -4.09
N SER A 443 46.64 8.15 -3.69
CA SER A 443 47.50 8.12 -2.51
C SER A 443 46.70 8.12 -1.21
N ASP A 444 47.04 7.19 -0.31
CA ASP A 444 46.57 7.17 1.07
C ASP A 444 47.01 8.46 1.80
N THR A 445 46.06 9.34 2.09
CA THR A 445 46.19 10.28 3.20
C THR A 445 45.47 9.66 4.39
N ALA A 446 46.24 9.01 5.27
CA ALA A 446 45.79 8.62 6.59
C ALA A 446 45.49 9.89 7.42
N SER A 447 44.27 10.41 7.29
CA SER A 447 43.70 11.32 8.27
C SER A 447 42.96 10.48 9.30
N THR A 448 43.60 10.26 10.45
CA THR A 448 42.97 9.73 11.66
C THR A 448 41.81 10.63 12.07
N CYS A 449 40.71 10.04 12.53
CA CYS A 449 39.57 10.75 13.10
C CYS A 449 40.00 11.79 14.16
N PRO A 450 39.34 12.96 14.22
CA PRO A 450 39.64 13.98 15.22
C PRO A 450 39.28 13.58 16.66
#